data_AF-A0A285MAC3-F1
#
_entry.id   AF-A0A285MAC3-F1
#
_cell.length_a   1.000
_cell.length_b   1.000
_cell.length_c   1.000
_cell.angle_alpha   90.00
_cell.angle_beta   90.00
_cell.angle_gamma   90.00
#
_symmetry.space_group_name_H-M   'P 1'
#
loop_
_entity.id
_entity.type
_entity.pdbx_description
1 polymer ?
#
loop_
_entity_poly.entity_id
_entity_poly.type
_entity_poly.pdbx_seq_one_letter_code
_entity_poly.pdbx_strand_id
1 'polypeptide(L)'
;MTTIIRKEVRKRGFFGWVFLTLFIVFNLIMLLWLVAGADALSELKPVGAAEEAGHAIGSAVGIGMVLILWAIGSVITGVLALVSRGRKTIVEETVQ
;
A
#
# COMPACT_ATOMS: atom_id res chain seq x y z
N MET A 1 -2.86 43.98 -20.24
CA MET A 1 -3.76 42.83 -20.41
C MET A 1 -3.75 42.06 -19.11
N THR A 2 -4.84 42.12 -18.33
CA THR A 2 -4.99 41.35 -17.10
C THR A 2 -5.14 39.87 -17.44
N THR A 3 -4.24 39.03 -16.92
CA THR A 3 -4.30 37.56 -17.10
C THR A 3 -4.73 36.92 -15.79
N ILE A 4 -5.82 36.13 -15.84
CA ILE A 4 -6.33 35.40 -14.67
C ILE A 4 -5.69 34.01 -14.68
N ILE A 5 -4.84 33.70 -13.70
CA ILE A 5 -4.23 32.37 -13.55
C ILE A 5 -5.01 31.61 -12.49
N ARG A 6 -5.72 30.55 -12.91
CA ARG A 6 -6.42 29.64 -12.01
C ARG A 6 -5.48 28.54 -11.54
N LYS A 7 -5.14 28.52 -10.25
CA LYS A 7 -4.30 27.47 -9.65
C LYS A 7 -5.16 26.57 -8.77
N GLU A 8 -5.37 25.32 -9.21
CA GLU A 8 -5.98 24.29 -8.37
C GLU A 8 -4.94 23.79 -7.35
N VAL A 9 -5.03 24.27 -6.11
CA VAL A 9 -4.18 23.77 -5.02
C VAL A 9 -5.02 22.83 -4.15
N ARG A 10 -4.52 21.62 -3.88
CA ARG A 10 -5.19 20.66 -2.99
C ARG A 10 -4.39 20.47 -1.71
N LYS A 11 -4.81 21.09 -0.62
CA LYS A 11 -4.23 20.85 0.72
C LYS A 11 -4.93 19.67 1.39
N ARG A 12 -4.15 18.64 1.76
CA ARG A 12 -4.63 17.54 2.62
C ARG A 12 -4.74 18.05 4.07
N GLY A 13 -5.86 17.80 4.73
CA GLY A 13 -6.02 18.07 6.17
C GLY A 13 -5.32 17.02 7.03
N PHE A 14 -5.31 17.23 8.35
CA PHE A 14 -4.68 16.34 9.34
C PHE A 14 -5.15 14.87 9.22
N PHE A 15 -6.47 14.63 9.20
CA PHE A 15 -7.03 13.29 9.00
C PHE A 15 -6.59 12.63 7.68
N GLY A 16 -6.46 13.42 6.60
CA GLY A 16 -5.98 12.92 5.31
C GLY A 16 -4.51 12.51 5.32
N TRP A 17 -3.71 13.09 6.21
CA TRP A 17 -2.32 12.68 6.44
C TRP A 17 -2.26 11.39 7.27
N VAL A 18 -3.06 11.27 8.33
CA VAL A 18 -3.12 10.05 9.17
C VAL A 18 -3.45 8.81 8.33
N PHE A 19 -4.51 8.86 7.51
CA PHE A 19 -4.89 7.71 6.68
C PHE A 19 -3.88 7.41 5.57
N LEU A 20 -3.22 8.44 5.03
CA LEU A 20 -2.14 8.25 4.08
C LEU A 20 -0.95 7.54 4.74
N THR A 21 -0.55 7.98 5.93
CA THR A 21 0.53 7.35 6.68
C THR A 21 0.17 5.91 7.03
N LEU A 22 -1.06 5.65 7.47
CA LEU A 22 -1.54 4.29 7.74
C LEU A 22 -1.46 3.40 6.50
N PHE A 23 -1.91 3.91 5.34
CA PHE A 23 -1.80 3.19 4.07
C PHE A 23 -0.34 2.85 3.74
N ILE A 24 0.57 3.81 3.86
CA ILE A 24 1.99 3.59 3.56
C ILE A 24 2.60 2.58 4.53
N VAL A 25 2.40 2.75 5.83
CA VAL A 25 2.93 1.85 6.87
C VAL A 25 2.41 0.44 6.69
N PHE A 26 1.10 0.26 6.43
CA PHE A 26 0.51 -1.04 6.16
C PHE A 26 1.18 -1.73 4.97
N ASN A 27 1.35 -1.03 3.84
CA ASN A 27 1.99 -1.62 2.67
C ASN A 27 3.46 -1.99 2.92
N LEU A 28 4.20 -1.18 3.67
CA LEU A 28 5.58 -1.49 4.04
C LEU A 28 5.65 -2.73 4.94
N ILE A 29 4.78 -2.83 5.94
CA ILE A 29 4.73 -4.01 6.82
C ILE A 29 4.42 -5.27 6.01
N MET A 30 3.46 -5.21 5.08
CA MET A 30 3.12 -6.37 4.24
C MET A 30 4.29 -6.79 3.33
N LEU A 31 5.03 -5.82 2.78
CA LEU A 31 6.23 -6.10 1.99
C LEU A 31 7.31 -6.78 2.86
N LEU A 32 7.56 -6.25 4.06
CA LEU A 32 8.49 -6.86 5.02
C LEU A 32 8.08 -8.29 5.38
N TRP A 33 6.78 -8.54 5.55
CA TRP A 33 6.27 -9.86 5.90
C TRP A 33 6.49 -10.89 4.79
N LEU A 34 6.33 -10.47 3.53
CA LEU A 34 6.64 -11.34 2.38
C LEU A 34 8.13 -11.64 2.26
N VAL A 35 8.98 -10.63 2.44
CA VAL A 35 10.44 -10.82 2.39
C VAL A 35 10.88 -11.76 3.52
N ALA A 36 10.42 -11.51 4.75
CA ALA A 36 10.76 -12.35 5.90
C ALA A 36 10.21 -13.79 5.74
N GLY A 37 9.00 -13.94 5.18
CA GLY A 37 8.44 -15.26 4.89
C GLY A 37 9.22 -16.01 3.81
N ALA A 38 9.62 -15.34 2.74
CA ALA A 38 10.45 -15.93 1.69
C ALA A 38 11.85 -16.33 2.19
N ASP A 39 12.45 -15.48 3.03
CA ASP A 39 13.74 -15.75 3.67
C ASP A 39 13.67 -17.01 4.56
N ALA A 40 12.68 -17.08 5.45
CA ALA A 40 12.45 -18.26 6.30
C ALA A 40 12.18 -19.54 5.50
N LEU A 41 11.50 -19.45 4.35
CA LEU A 41 11.31 -20.59 3.45
C LEU A 41 12.61 -21.03 2.78
N SER A 42 13.50 -20.09 2.45
CA SER A 42 14.77 -20.41 1.77
C SER A 42 15.76 -21.17 2.66
N GLU A 43 15.64 -21.07 3.98
CA GLU A 43 16.47 -21.80 4.94
C GLU A 43 16.06 -23.27 5.09
N LEU A 44 14.84 -23.64 4.68
CA LEU A 44 14.35 -25.00 4.75
C LEU A 44 14.96 -25.87 3.65
N LYS A 45 15.59 -26.97 4.05
CA LYS A 45 16.19 -27.95 3.14
C LYS A 45 15.41 -29.27 3.24
N PRO A 46 14.39 -29.50 2.39
CA PRO A 46 13.65 -30.76 2.39
C PRO A 46 14.59 -31.93 2.05
N VAL A 47 14.44 -33.05 2.77
CA VAL A 47 15.35 -34.21 2.67
C VAL A 47 14.72 -35.36 1.85
N GLY A 48 13.42 -35.27 1.54
CA GLY A 48 12.71 -36.25 0.72
C GLY A 48 11.61 -35.68 -0.17
N ALA A 49 11.16 -36.48 -1.15
CA ALA A 49 10.19 -36.06 -2.17
C ALA A 49 8.85 -35.56 -1.59
N ALA A 50 8.38 -36.18 -0.49
CA ALA A 50 7.15 -35.75 0.18
C ALA A 50 7.32 -34.38 0.87
N GLU A 51 8.48 -34.13 1.49
CA GLU A 51 8.79 -32.83 2.10
C GLU A 51 8.99 -31.74 1.04
N GLU A 52 9.62 -32.06 -0.08
CA GLU A 52 9.81 -31.13 -1.19
C GLU A 52 8.47 -30.70 -1.80
N ALA A 53 7.57 -31.66 -2.05
CA ALA A 53 6.21 -31.38 -2.52
C ALA A 53 5.42 -30.57 -1.48
N GLY A 54 5.51 -30.93 -0.20
CA GLY A 54 4.87 -30.20 0.89
C GLY A 54 5.40 -28.78 1.05
N HIS A 55 6.71 -28.59 0.90
CA HIS A 55 7.36 -27.28 0.96
C HIS A 55 6.93 -26.39 -0.21
N ALA A 56 6.91 -26.92 -1.44
CA ALA A 56 6.47 -26.17 -2.62
C ALA A 56 5.00 -25.75 -2.54
N ILE A 57 4.10 -26.67 -2.14
CA ILE A 57 2.67 -26.37 -2.03
C ILE A 57 2.42 -25.43 -0.83
N GLY A 58 3.03 -25.73 0.32
CA GLY A 58 2.86 -24.94 1.55
C GLY A 58 3.38 -23.51 1.40
N SER A 59 4.52 -23.32 0.75
CA SER A 59 5.06 -21.99 0.45
C SER A 59 4.13 -21.21 -0.50
N ALA A 60 3.66 -21.83 -1.58
CA ALA A 60 2.74 -21.20 -2.51
C ALA A 60 1.42 -20.78 -1.84
N VAL A 61 0.86 -21.64 -1.00
CA VAL A 61 -0.36 -21.33 -0.23
C VAL A 61 -0.11 -20.22 0.77
N GLY A 62 0.98 -20.29 1.54
CA GLY A 62 1.33 -19.26 2.53
C GLY A 62 1.53 -17.89 1.89
N ILE A 63 2.36 -17.81 0.84
CA ILE A 63 2.59 -16.59 0.07
C ILE A 63 1.27 -16.09 -0.56
N GLY A 64 0.46 -17.00 -1.13
CA GLY A 64 -0.83 -16.66 -1.73
C GLY A 64 -1.80 -16.04 -0.71
N MET A 65 -1.89 -16.59 0.49
CA MET A 65 -2.72 -16.03 1.58
C MET A 65 -2.26 -14.63 1.99
N VAL A 66 -0.95 -14.43 2.14
CA VAL A 66 -0.40 -13.11 2.48
C VAL A 66 -0.70 -12.10 1.37
N LEU A 67 -0.58 -12.47 0.11
CA LEU A 67 -0.91 -11.62 -1.03
C LEU A 67 -2.40 -11.24 -1.08
N ILE A 68 -3.31 -12.18 -0.80
CA ILE A 68 -4.76 -11.90 -0.74
C ILE A 68 -5.06 -10.92 0.41
N LEU A 69 -4.51 -11.16 1.60
CA LEU A 69 -4.66 -10.26 2.74
C LEU A 69 -4.08 -8.87 2.43
N TRP A 70 -2.95 -8.81 1.74
CA TRP A 70 -2.35 -7.55 1.31
C TRP A 70 -3.25 -6.82 0.32
N ALA A 71 -3.77 -7.51 -0.69
CA ALA A 71 -4.67 -6.93 -1.68
C ALA A 71 -5.91 -6.33 -1.01
N ILE A 72 -6.59 -7.08 -0.13
CA ILE A 72 -7.78 -6.61 0.58
C ILE A 72 -7.43 -5.42 1.48
N GLY A 73 -6.37 -5.53 2.29
CA GLY A 73 -5.97 -4.47 3.21
C GLY A 73 -5.53 -3.20 2.49
N SER A 74 -4.84 -3.31 1.35
CA SER A 74 -4.41 -2.16 0.54
C SER A 74 -5.59 -1.47 -0.14
N VAL A 75 -6.61 -2.21 -0.57
CA VAL A 75 -7.86 -1.63 -1.08
C VAL A 75 -8.59 -0.85 0.01
N ILE A 76 -8.77 -1.45 1.19
CA ILE A 76 -9.48 -0.80 2.30
C ILE A 76 -8.75 0.48 2.74
N THR A 77 -7.45 0.36 3.05
CA THR A 77 -6.64 1.50 3.50
C THR A 77 -6.46 2.56 2.40
N GLY A 78 -6.39 2.14 1.14
CA GLY A 78 -6.29 3.03 -0.02
C GLY A 78 -7.55 3.85 -0.25
N VAL A 79 -8.73 3.21 -0.13
CA VAL A 79 -10.02 3.93 -0.19
C VAL A 79 -10.13 4.94 0.95
N LEU A 80 -9.76 4.56 2.18
CA LEU A 80 -9.74 5.48 3.32
C LEU A 80 -8.79 6.68 3.10
N ALA A 81 -7.61 6.44 2.52
CA ALA A 81 -6.64 7.48 2.19
C ALA A 81 -7.09 8.41 1.03
N LEU A 82 -7.94 7.90 0.12
CA LEU A 82 -8.55 8.67 -0.97
C LEU A 82 -9.71 9.54 -0.47
N VAL A 83 -10.63 8.98 0.31
CA VAL A 83 -11.80 9.70 0.84
C VAL A 83 -11.36 10.84 1.77
N SER A 84 -10.29 10.63 2.55
CA SER A 84 -9.74 11.64 3.46
C SER A 84 -8.86 12.71 2.77
N ARG A 85 -8.64 12.61 1.45
CA ARG A 85 -7.87 13.60 0.66
C ARG A 85 -8.73 14.86 0.46
N GLY A 86 -8.66 15.80 1.41
CA GLY A 86 -9.46 17.04 1.51
C GLY A 86 -9.76 17.83 0.22
N ARG A 87 -10.73 18.77 0.30
CA ARG A 87 -11.33 19.49 -0.85
C ARG A 87 -10.32 20.25 -1.72
N LYS A 88 -10.61 20.34 -3.02
CA LYS A 88 -9.87 21.22 -3.95
C LYS A 88 -10.16 22.68 -3.59
N THR A 89 -9.12 23.49 -3.42
CA THR A 89 -9.25 24.95 -3.31
C THR A 89 -8.79 25.57 -4.63
N ILE A 90 -9.69 26.28 -5.30
CA ILE A 90 -9.38 27.06 -6.50
C ILE A 90 -8.83 28.40 -6.00
N VAL A 91 -7.57 28.67 -6.25
CA VAL A 91 -6.94 29.97 -5.96
C VAL A 91 -6.86 30.73 -7.27
N GLU A 92 -7.52 31.88 -7.33
CA GLU A 92 -7.45 32.81 -8.46
C GLU A 92 -6.38 33.86 -8.13
N GLU A 93 -5.27 33.87 -8.88
CA GLU A 93 -4.27 34.94 -8.81
C GLU A 93 -4.51 35.91 -9.98
N THR A 94 -4.80 37.16 -9.64
CA THR A 94 -4.86 38.27 -10.61
C THR A 94 -3.46 38.86 -10.73
N VAL A 95 -2.79 38.62 -11.85
CA VAL A 95 -1.48 39.22 -12.15
C VAL A 95 -1.73 40.49 -12.98
N GLN A 96 -1.35 41.65 -12.43
CA GLN A 96 -1.39 42.95 -13.12
C GLN A 96 -0.09 43.21 -13.88
#